data_AF-A0A967YF64-F1
#
_entry.id   AF-A0A967YF64-F1
#
_cell.length_a   1.000
_cell.length_b   1.000
_cell.length_c   1.000
_cell.angle_alpha   90.00
_cell.angle_beta   90.00
_cell.angle_gamma   90.00
#
_symmetry.space_group_name_H-M   'P 1'
#
loop_
_entity.id
_entity.type
_entity.pdbx_description
1 polymer ?
#
loop_
_entity_poly.entity_id
_entity_poly.type
_entity_poly.pdbx_seq_one_letter_code
_entity_poly.pdbx_strand_id
1 'polypeptide(L)' 'KWFVMMKRQLSSQQEGEVEITPDNNLKIAFAIWDGAQVESLGIKSISILGTLILKRNRE' A
#
# COMPACT_ATOMS: atom_id res chain seq x y z
N LYS A 1 4.73 -2.55 19.66
CA LYS A 1 4.43 -3.15 18.32
C LYS A 1 3.14 -2.55 17.81
N TRP A 2 3.11 -2.08 16.57
CA TRP A 2 1.91 -1.51 15.95
C TRP A 2 1.19 -2.57 15.14
N PHE A 3 -0.15 -2.58 15.21
CA PHE A 3 -1.01 -3.40 14.38
C PHE A 3 -1.97 -2.48 13.66
N VAL A 4 -1.79 -2.32 12.35
CA VAL A 4 -2.55 -1.38 11.53
C VAL A 4 -3.11 -2.12 10.33
N MET A 5 -4.40 -1.90 10.05
CA MET A 5 -5.07 -2.42 8.86
C MET A 5 -5.57 -1.26 8.02
N MET A 6 -5.07 -1.16 6.79
CA MET A 6 -5.56 -0.20 5.81
C MET A 6 -6.64 -0.87 4.96
N LYS A 7 -7.83 -0.25 4.90
CA LYS A 7 -8.97 -0.73 4.11
C LYS A 7 -9.40 0.35 3.13
N ARG A 8 -9.60 -0.04 1.87
CA ARG A 8 -10.18 0.80 0.81
C ARG A 8 -11.11 -0.03 -0.07
N GLN A 9 -12.01 0.65 -0.79
CA GLN A 9 -12.76 0.03 -1.88
C GLN A 9 -11.84 -0.19 -3.09
N LEU A 10 -12.18 -1.20 -3.91
CA LEU A 10 -11.43 -1.51 -5.14
C LEU A 10 -11.72 -0.47 -6.24
N SER A 11 -13.00 -0.17 -6.44
CA SER A 11 -13.45 0.93 -7.29
C SER A 11 -13.34 2.26 -6.55
N SER A 12 -12.75 3.26 -7.20
CA SER A 12 -12.79 4.64 -6.74
C SER A 12 -13.31 5.55 -7.85
N GLN A 13 -14.11 6.54 -7.47
CA GLN A 13 -14.59 7.59 -8.38
C GLN A 13 -13.75 8.86 -8.26
N GLN A 14 -12.69 8.86 -7.44
CA GLN A 14 -11.84 10.01 -7.23
C GLN A 14 -10.80 10.13 -8.35
N GLU A 15 -10.72 11.31 -8.95
CA GLU A 15 -9.75 11.62 -10.00
C GLU A 15 -8.31 11.47 -9.47
N GLY A 16 -7.48 10.74 -10.21
CA GLY A 16 -6.07 10.50 -9.87
C GLY A 16 -5.81 9.36 -8.89
N GLU A 17 -6.84 8.66 -8.41
CA GLU A 17 -6.63 7.46 -7.60
C GLU A 17 -6.16 6.26 -8.42
N VAL A 18 -5.32 5.43 -7.80
CA VAL A 18 -4.85 4.18 -8.41
C VAL A 18 -6.01 3.20 -8.48
N GLU A 19 -6.37 2.79 -9.69
CA GLU A 19 -7.36 1.76 -9.95
C GLU A 19 -6.83 0.38 -9.53
N ILE A 20 -7.54 -0.29 -8.61
CA ILE A 20 -7.20 -1.64 -8.14
C ILE A 20 -8.21 -2.64 -8.68
N THR A 21 -7.81 -3.35 -9.74
CA THR A 21 -8.54 -4.48 -10.31
C THR A 21 -7.73 -5.78 -10.19
N PRO A 22 -8.38 -6.95 -10.18
CA PRO A 22 -7.69 -8.25 -10.12
C PRO A 22 -6.67 -8.50 -11.24
N ASP A 23 -6.87 -7.88 -12.40
CA ASP A 23 -6.05 -8.10 -13.60
C ASP A 23 -4.89 -7.11 -13.72
N ASN A 24 -4.84 -6.08 -12.85
CA ASN A 24 -3.78 -5.08 -12.88
C ASN A 24 -2.54 -5.54 -12.08
N ASN A 25 -1.38 -5.54 -12.74
CA ASN A 25 -0.07 -5.77 -12.11
C ASN A 25 0.43 -4.51 -11.39
N LEU A 26 -0.27 -4.11 -10.33
CA LEU A 26 0.08 -2.91 -9.58
C LEU A 26 1.41 -3.06 -8.86
N LYS A 27 2.23 -2.00 -8.89
CA LYS A 27 3.45 -1.93 -8.11
C LYS A 27 3.16 -1.35 -6.73
N ILE A 28 3.70 -1.97 -5.68
CA ILE A 28 3.48 -1.57 -4.29
C ILE A 28 4.80 -1.57 -3.51
N ALA A 29 4.96 -0.58 -2.63
CA ALA A 29 6.01 -0.51 -1.63
C ALA A 29 5.43 0.07 -0.34
N PHE A 30 6.04 -0.25 0.80
CA PHE A 30 5.65 0.24 2.11
C PHE A 30 6.76 1.12 2.66
N ALA A 31 6.39 2.20 3.34
CA ALA A 31 7.32 3.00 4.11
C ALA A 31 6.84 3.14 5.56
N ILE A 32 7.78 3.13 6.49
CA ILE A 32 7.53 3.24 7.93
C ILE A 32 8.43 4.35 8.47
N TRP A 33 7.84 5.20 9.32
CA TRP A 33 8.55 6.24 10.06
C TRP A 33 8.58 5.85 11.54
N ASP A 34 9.76 5.71 12.12
CA ASP A 34 9.97 5.55 13.55
C ASP A 34 10.18 6.89 14.24
N GLY A 35 9.15 7.34 14.96
CA GLY A 35 9.19 8.59 15.73
C GLY A 35 10.25 8.59 16.84
N ALA A 36 10.65 7.42 17.37
CA ALA A 36 11.74 7.33 18.35
C ALA A 36 13.11 7.66 17.74
N GLN A 37 13.25 7.47 16.43
CA GLN A 37 14.44 7.82 15.65
C GLN A 37 14.32 9.19 14.98
N VAL A 38 13.25 9.95 15.27
CA VAL A 38 12.95 11.25 14.66
C VAL A 38 12.86 11.15 13.12
N GLU A 39 12.45 9.99 12.61
CA GLU A 39 12.21 9.80 11.18
C GLU A 39 11.07 10.72 10.73
N SER A 40 11.32 11.48 9.65
CA SER A 40 10.36 12.45 9.12
C SER A 40 10.61 12.68 7.63
N LEU A 41 9.54 13.06 6.91
CA LEU A 41 9.58 13.40 5.49
C LEU A 41 10.30 12.32 4.64
N GLY A 42 11.51 12.63 4.17
CA GLY A 42 12.35 11.76 3.35
C GLY A 42 13.02 10.63 4.13
N ILE A 43 13.29 10.83 5.42
CA ILE A 43 13.98 9.88 6.29
C ILE A 43 12.97 8.87 6.81
N LYS A 44 13.10 7.63 6.34
CA LYS A 44 12.19 6.51 6.63
C LYS A 44 12.82 5.20 6.17
N SER A 45 12.33 4.10 6.72
CA SER A 45 12.57 2.77 6.18
C SER A 45 11.57 2.46 5.06
N ILE A 46 12.04 1.89 3.94
CA ILE A 46 11.20 1.56 2.77
C ILE A 46 11.42 0.11 2.33
N SER A 47 10.35 -0.58 1.92
CA SER A 47 10.45 -1.91 1.32
C SER A 47 10.94 -1.85 -0.12
N ILE A 48 11.44 -2.98 -0.62
CA ILE A 48 11.64 -3.16 -2.07
C ILE A 48 10.29 -3.07 -2.78
N LEU A 49 10.28 -2.50 -3.99
CA LEU A 49 9.10 -2.41 -4.84
C LEU A 49 8.67 -3.82 -5.30
N GLY A 50 7.45 -4.21 -4.95
CA GLY A 50 6.84 -5.49 -5.33
C GLY A 50 5.69 -5.33 -6.33
N THR A 51 5.17 -6.46 -6.81
CA THR A 51 3.89 -6.51 -7.55
C THR A 51 2.79 -6.99 -6.60
N LEU A 52 1.70 -6.24 -6.51
CA LEU A 52 0.50 -6.64 -5.77
C LEU A 52 -0.32 -7.62 -6.63
N ILE A 53 -0.60 -8.80 -6.08
CA ILE A 53 -1.43 -9.83 -6.74
C ILE A 53 -2.77 -9.88 -6.00
N LEU A 54 -3.84 -9.46 -6.66
CA LEU A 54 -5.20 -9.60 -6.15
C LEU A 54 -5.82 -10.91 -6.66
N LYS A 55 -6.11 -11.83 -5.75
CA LYS A 55 -6.83 -13.06 -6.07
C LYS A 55 -8.28 -12.95 -5.64
N ARG A 56 -9.19 -13.31 -6.53
CA ARG A 56 -10.61 -13.51 -6.16
C ARG A 56 -10.69 -14.75 -5.27
N ASN A 57 -11.27 -14.62 -4.09
CA ASN A 57 -11.58 -15.78 -3.27
C ASN A 57 -12.71 -16.54 -3.98
N ARG A 58 -12.47 -17.80 -4.36
CA ARG A 58 -13.53 -18.70 -4.82
C ARG A 58 -14.09 -19.36 -3.57
N GLU A 59 -15.29 -18.97 -3.17
CA GLU A 59 -16.14 -19.76 -2.26
C GLU A 59 -16.90 -20.81 -3.07
#